data_AF-A0A3C0PQE3-F1
#
_entry.id   AF-A0A3C0PQE3-F1
#
_cell.length_a   1.000
_cell.length_b   1.000
_cell.length_c   1.000
_cell.angle_alpha   90.00
_cell.angle_beta   90.00
_cell.angle_gamma   90.00
#
_symmetry.space_group_name_H-M   'P 1'
#
loop_
_entity.id
_entity.type
_entity.pdbx_description
1 polymer ?
#
loop_
_entity_poly.entity_id
_entity_poly.type
_entity_poly.pdbx_seq_one_letter_code
_entity_poly.pdbx_strand_id
1 'polypeptide(L)'
;MKKYIRPLVEEYGDYLLAGGWCRFTKVEVLQRGKPPSICPATDLSKALLHQLIEPRGNVGLPQMHRPQVMGILNTTPDSFSDGGKYDTVLAAEKHLIMMFDHGADIIDIGGESTRPGAEFVEAAEEISRTYPVIQALRKVSSLPVSIDTRKAEVADLAI
;
A
#
# COMPACT_ATOMS: atom_id res chain seq x y z
N MET A 1 -0.07 5.01 -29.65
CA MET A 1 -0.64 5.64 -28.44
C MET A 1 -1.07 4.54 -27.46
N LYS A 2 -0.69 4.65 -26.18
CA LYS A 2 -1.01 3.65 -25.15
C LYS A 2 -2.49 3.73 -24.79
N LYS A 3 -3.19 2.59 -24.79
CA LYS A 3 -4.54 2.45 -24.23
C LYS A 3 -4.40 2.04 -22.75
N TYR A 4 -5.25 2.57 -21.90
CA TYR A 4 -5.40 2.14 -20.51
C TYR A 4 -6.74 1.42 -20.39
N ILE A 5 -6.74 0.25 -19.77
CA ILE A 5 -7.93 -0.58 -19.63
C ILE A 5 -8.29 -0.60 -18.14
N ARG A 6 -9.50 -0.15 -17.81
CA ARG A 6 -10.02 -0.10 -16.44
C ARG A 6 -11.17 -1.10 -16.31
N PRO A 7 -10.99 -2.23 -15.62
CA PRO A 7 -12.09 -3.12 -15.25
C PRO A 7 -13.17 -2.37 -14.47
N LEU A 8 -14.43 -2.56 -14.84
CA LEU A 8 -15.57 -2.01 -14.11
C LEU A 8 -16.06 -3.09 -13.13
N VAL A 9 -15.69 -2.92 -11.85
CA VAL A 9 -15.97 -3.93 -10.83
C VAL A 9 -17.46 -4.02 -10.54
N GLU A 10 -17.98 -5.24 -10.50
CA GLU A 10 -19.38 -5.56 -10.20
C GLU A 10 -19.49 -6.86 -9.41
N GLU A 11 -20.67 -7.10 -8.82
CA GLU A 11 -20.91 -8.26 -7.95
C GLU A 11 -20.92 -9.59 -8.73
N TYR A 12 -21.52 -9.59 -9.93
CA TYR A 12 -21.76 -10.78 -10.74
C TYR A 12 -21.06 -10.71 -12.12
N GLY A 13 -19.75 -10.46 -12.12
CA GLY A 13 -18.96 -10.44 -13.35
C GLY A 13 -18.41 -11.82 -13.76
N ASP A 14 -18.18 -11.98 -15.05
CA ASP A 14 -17.69 -13.22 -15.69
C ASP A 14 -16.21 -13.49 -15.41
N TYR A 15 -15.42 -12.45 -15.16
CA TYR A 15 -13.98 -12.54 -14.96
C TYR A 15 -13.58 -12.12 -13.54
N LEU A 16 -12.60 -12.82 -12.95
CA LEU A 16 -11.95 -12.40 -11.71
C LEU A 16 -10.79 -11.45 -12.02
N LEU A 17 -10.75 -10.31 -11.34
CA LEU A 17 -9.67 -9.35 -11.45
C LEU A 17 -8.43 -9.87 -10.72
N ALA A 18 -7.38 -10.11 -11.49
CA ALA A 18 -6.06 -10.51 -11.05
C ALA A 18 -6.05 -11.69 -10.06
N GLY A 19 -6.88 -12.71 -10.34
CA GLY A 19 -7.07 -13.89 -9.49
C GLY A 19 -7.63 -13.62 -8.09
N GLY A 20 -8.06 -12.38 -7.80
CA GLY A 20 -8.60 -11.98 -6.50
C GLY A 20 -10.08 -12.28 -6.37
N TRP A 21 -10.82 -11.35 -5.76
CA TRP A 21 -12.22 -11.50 -5.40
C TRP A 21 -13.15 -10.50 -6.12
N CYS A 22 -12.60 -9.43 -6.71
CA CYS A 22 -13.37 -8.50 -7.52
C CYS A 22 -13.71 -9.13 -8.88
N ARG A 23 -14.95 -8.94 -9.34
CA ARG A 23 -15.42 -9.44 -10.63
C ARG A 23 -15.70 -8.31 -11.62
N PHE A 24 -15.64 -8.61 -12.92
CA PHE A 24 -16.03 -7.68 -13.98
C PHE A 24 -16.42 -8.43 -15.26
N THR A 25 -17.36 -7.88 -16.01
CA THR A 25 -17.71 -8.28 -17.39
C THR A 25 -17.41 -7.16 -18.39
N LYS A 26 -17.35 -5.91 -17.94
CA LYS A 26 -17.07 -4.73 -18.78
C LYS A 26 -15.78 -4.05 -18.40
N VAL A 27 -15.18 -3.38 -19.37
CA VAL A 27 -14.01 -2.53 -19.17
C VAL A 27 -14.25 -1.16 -19.79
N GLU A 28 -13.67 -0.15 -19.18
CA GLU A 28 -13.52 1.16 -19.78
C GLU A 28 -12.15 1.27 -20.46
N VAL A 29 -12.16 1.68 -21.72
CA VAL A 29 -10.97 1.92 -22.54
C VAL A 29 -10.71 3.41 -22.58
N LEU A 30 -9.55 3.78 -22.05
CA LEU A 30 -9.07 5.16 -21.95
C LEU A 30 -7.91 5.38 -22.93
N GLN A 31 -7.98 6.48 -23.67
CA GLN A 31 -6.90 6.92 -24.55
C GLN A 31 -6.75 8.44 -24.42
N ARG A 32 -5.51 8.92 -24.27
CA ARG A 32 -5.21 10.36 -24.18
C ARG A 32 -5.81 11.11 -25.38
N GLY A 33 -6.57 12.17 -25.10
CA GLY A 33 -7.20 13.03 -26.12
C GLY A 33 -8.47 12.45 -26.75
N LYS A 34 -9.01 11.35 -26.22
CA LYS A 34 -10.29 10.77 -26.67
C LYS A 34 -11.26 10.64 -25.50
N PRO A 35 -12.58 10.70 -25.75
CA PRO A 35 -13.55 10.34 -24.73
C PRO A 35 -13.37 8.87 -24.32
N PRO A 36 -13.64 8.53 -23.04
CA PRO A 36 -13.68 7.14 -22.60
C PRO A 36 -14.75 6.37 -23.37
N SER A 37 -14.52 5.07 -23.56
CA SER A 37 -15.51 4.15 -24.13
C SER A 37 -15.60 2.90 -23.29
N ILE A 38 -16.79 2.34 -23.14
CA ILE A 38 -17.03 1.11 -22.39
C ILE A 38 -17.34 0.00 -23.38
N CYS A 39 -16.70 -1.15 -23.22
CA CYS A 39 -17.00 -2.35 -24.00
C CYS A 39 -16.98 -3.60 -23.11
N PRO A 40 -17.62 -4.70 -23.54
CA PRO A 40 -17.41 -6.01 -22.94
C PRO A 40 -15.91 -6.37 -22.86
N ALA A 41 -15.52 -7.07 -21.80
CA ALA A 41 -14.15 -7.59 -21.64
C ALA A 41 -13.79 -8.61 -22.74
N THR A 42 -14.79 -9.27 -23.32
CA THR A 42 -14.65 -10.18 -24.48
C THR A 42 -14.17 -9.47 -25.75
N ASP A 43 -14.34 -8.15 -25.84
CA ASP A 43 -13.90 -7.35 -26.98
C ASP A 43 -12.40 -7.01 -26.89
N LEU A 44 -11.77 -7.27 -25.75
CA LEU A 44 -10.33 -7.12 -25.60
C LEU A 44 -9.57 -8.22 -26.35
N SER A 45 -8.33 -7.92 -26.73
CA SER A 45 -7.43 -8.98 -27.18
C SER A 45 -7.18 -9.98 -26.04
N LYS A 46 -6.96 -11.25 -26.40
CA LYS A 46 -6.64 -12.32 -25.42
C LYS A 46 -5.48 -11.92 -24.50
N ALA A 47 -4.46 -11.27 -25.04
CA ALA A 47 -3.31 -10.81 -24.26
C ALA A 47 -3.68 -9.74 -23.22
N LEU A 48 -4.54 -8.78 -23.57
CA LEU A 48 -4.98 -7.74 -22.63
C LEU A 48 -5.91 -8.32 -21.57
N LEU A 49 -6.85 -9.20 -21.95
CA LEU A 49 -7.73 -9.85 -20.99
C LEU A 49 -6.92 -10.71 -20.00
N HIS A 50 -5.95 -11.49 -20.51
CA HIS A 50 -5.04 -12.28 -19.68
C HIS A 50 -4.31 -11.41 -18.64
N GLN A 51 -3.75 -10.27 -19.04
CA GLN A 51 -3.09 -9.33 -18.11
C GLN A 51 -4.00 -8.83 -16.99
N LEU A 52 -5.32 -8.76 -17.21
CA LEU A 52 -6.27 -8.33 -16.19
C LEU A 52 -6.67 -9.46 -15.25
N ILE A 53 -6.71 -10.71 -15.71
CA ILE A 53 -7.23 -11.84 -14.93
C ILE A 53 -6.15 -12.67 -14.24
N GLU A 54 -4.90 -12.59 -14.72
CA GLU A 54 -3.78 -13.33 -14.16
C GLU A 54 -3.58 -13.01 -12.67
N PRO A 55 -3.44 -14.04 -11.80
CA PRO A 55 -3.13 -13.84 -10.40
C PRO A 55 -1.95 -12.89 -10.21
N ARG A 56 -2.08 -11.93 -9.29
CA ARG A 56 -0.95 -11.06 -8.95
C ARG A 56 0.22 -11.92 -8.44
N GLY A 57 1.42 -11.59 -8.90
CA GLY A 57 2.64 -12.17 -8.36
C GLY A 57 2.77 -11.89 -6.86
N ASN A 58 3.60 -12.68 -6.17
CA ASN A 58 3.88 -12.45 -4.76
C ASN A 58 4.64 -11.12 -4.59
N VAL A 59 3.98 -10.12 -4.02
CA VAL A 59 4.53 -8.79 -3.72
C VAL A 59 4.93 -8.65 -2.24
N GLY A 60 5.18 -9.77 -1.55
CA GLY A 60 5.48 -9.79 -0.12
C GLY A 60 4.25 -9.68 0.77
N LEU A 61 3.04 -9.86 0.21
CA LEU A 61 1.78 -9.86 0.93
C LEU A 61 1.18 -11.28 1.00
N PRO A 62 0.35 -11.60 2.02
CA PRO A 62 -0.50 -12.78 2.01
C PRO A 62 -1.39 -12.82 0.75
N GLN A 63 -2.01 -13.98 0.48
CA GLN A 63 -2.88 -14.16 -0.67
C GLN A 63 -3.96 -13.05 -0.75
N MET A 64 -4.03 -12.32 -1.86
CA MET A 64 -4.94 -11.19 -2.06
C MET A 64 -6.38 -11.62 -2.43
N HIS A 65 -6.92 -12.62 -1.72
CA HIS A 65 -8.26 -13.19 -1.92
C HIS A 65 -9.37 -12.43 -1.18
N ARG A 66 -9.01 -11.43 -0.37
CA ARG A 66 -9.91 -10.51 0.33
C ARG A 66 -9.27 -9.12 0.42
N PRO A 67 -10.02 -8.05 0.77
CA PRO A 67 -9.39 -6.79 1.16
C PRO A 67 -8.30 -7.04 2.21
N GLN A 68 -7.14 -6.42 2.03
CA GLN A 68 -6.07 -6.38 3.02
C GLN A 68 -6.15 -5.03 3.73
N VAL A 69 -6.02 -5.02 5.07
CA VAL A 69 -6.03 -3.79 5.87
C VAL A 69 -4.61 -3.35 6.13
N MET A 70 -4.29 -2.10 5.79
CA MET A 70 -2.99 -1.48 6.05
C MET A 70 -3.14 -0.51 7.23
N GLY A 71 -2.48 -0.80 8.35
CA GLY A 71 -2.42 0.07 9.52
C GLY A 71 -1.35 1.14 9.35
N ILE A 72 -1.70 2.40 9.62
CA ILE A 72 -0.81 3.55 9.44
C ILE A 72 -0.11 3.88 10.77
N LEU A 73 1.22 3.80 10.79
CA LEU A 73 2.07 4.14 11.93
C LEU A 73 2.95 5.34 11.59
N ASN A 74 2.47 6.54 11.94
CA ASN A 74 3.24 7.78 11.79
C ASN A 74 4.25 7.90 12.91
N THR A 75 5.52 8.15 12.61
CA THR A 75 6.63 8.29 13.55
C THR A 75 7.09 9.75 13.71
N THR A 76 6.17 10.71 13.60
CA THR A 76 6.48 12.13 13.79
C THR A 76 6.55 12.50 15.28
N PRO A 77 7.39 13.47 15.69
CA PRO A 77 7.51 13.91 17.09
C PRO A 77 6.16 14.31 17.71
N ASP A 78 5.32 14.99 16.93
CA ASP A 78 3.99 15.48 17.33
C ASP A 78 2.99 14.35 17.62
N SER A 79 3.27 13.11 17.16
CA SER A 79 2.43 11.94 17.41
C SER A 79 2.71 11.26 18.76
N PHE A 80 3.83 11.60 19.42
CA PHE A 80 4.35 10.90 20.62
C PHE A 80 4.90 11.86 21.69
N SER A 81 4.33 13.06 21.79
CA SER A 81 4.93 14.27 22.34
C SER A 81 5.40 14.30 23.80
N ASP A 82 5.50 13.18 24.53
CA ASP A 82 5.93 13.17 25.95
C ASP A 82 7.18 12.32 26.26
N GLY A 83 7.86 11.71 25.27
CA GLY A 83 8.95 10.78 25.57
C GLY A 83 10.06 10.69 24.52
N GLY A 84 11.28 10.37 24.95
CA GLY A 84 12.48 10.33 24.09
C GLY A 84 12.46 9.20 23.05
N LYS A 85 13.59 8.99 22.35
CA LYS A 85 13.75 7.93 21.32
C LYS A 85 13.36 6.51 21.78
N TYR A 86 13.40 6.23 23.07
CA TYR A 86 13.01 4.94 23.65
C TYR A 86 11.50 4.84 23.91
N ASP A 87 10.86 5.94 24.28
CA ASP A 87 9.41 5.99 24.46
C ASP A 87 8.68 5.92 23.12
N THR A 88 9.24 6.51 22.08
CA THR A 88 8.68 6.41 20.72
C THR A 88 8.71 4.98 20.19
N VAL A 89 9.77 4.21 20.47
CA VAL A 89 9.86 2.79 20.09
C VAL A 89 8.87 1.93 20.88
N LEU A 90 8.81 2.09 22.21
CA LEU A 90 7.86 1.34 23.05
C LEU A 90 6.39 1.69 22.73
N ALA A 91 6.11 2.96 22.43
CA ALA A 91 4.79 3.39 21.99
C ALA A 91 4.44 2.82 20.62
N ALA A 92 5.40 2.79 19.68
CA ALA A 92 5.23 2.16 18.39
C ALA A 92 4.99 0.64 18.50
N GLU A 93 5.70 -0.06 19.39
CA GLU A 93 5.47 -1.50 19.66
C GLU A 93 4.06 -1.76 20.21
N LYS A 94 3.60 -0.95 21.17
CA LYS A 94 2.22 -1.08 21.69
C LYS A 94 1.17 -0.81 20.60
N HIS A 95 1.39 0.22 19.78
CA HIS A 95 0.48 0.56 18.70
C HIS A 95 0.45 -0.56 17.65
N LEU A 96 1.61 -1.17 17.36
CA LEU A 96 1.72 -2.32 16.47
C LEU A 96 0.89 -3.51 16.96
N ILE A 97 1.04 -3.87 18.24
CA ILE A 97 0.29 -4.98 18.84
C ILE A 97 -1.21 -4.71 18.71
N MET A 98 -1.64 -3.48 19.00
CA MET A 98 -3.04 -3.10 18.83
C MET A 98 -3.51 -3.19 17.37
N MET A 99 -2.70 -2.74 16.41
CA MET A 99 -3.03 -2.86 14.98
C MET A 99 -3.17 -4.32 14.56
N PHE A 100 -2.26 -5.18 15.03
CA PHE A 100 -2.31 -6.61 14.79
C PHE A 100 -3.59 -7.23 15.38
N ASP A 101 -3.91 -6.94 16.64
CA ASP A 101 -5.10 -7.45 17.32
C ASP A 101 -6.40 -6.97 16.66
N HIS A 102 -6.38 -5.80 16.01
CA HIS A 102 -7.49 -5.28 15.22
C HIS A 102 -7.51 -5.77 13.75
N GLY A 103 -6.59 -6.66 13.37
CA GLY A 103 -6.60 -7.32 12.06
C GLY A 103 -5.88 -6.57 10.94
N ALA A 104 -4.86 -5.77 11.25
CA ALA A 104 -3.98 -5.21 10.23
C ALA A 104 -3.16 -6.32 9.54
N ASP A 105 -3.21 -6.36 8.22
CA ASP A 105 -2.44 -7.28 7.37
C ASP A 105 -1.10 -6.70 6.95
N ILE A 106 -0.97 -5.37 6.96
CA ILE A 106 0.21 -4.61 6.52
C ILE A 106 0.40 -3.45 7.51
N ILE A 107 1.64 -3.10 7.81
CA ILE A 107 1.96 -1.90 8.58
C ILE A 107 2.68 -0.90 7.68
N ASP A 108 2.16 0.31 7.58
CA ASP A 108 2.72 1.40 6.80
C ASP A 108 3.37 2.43 7.73
N ILE A 109 4.67 2.63 7.59
CA ILE A 109 5.46 3.46 8.49
C ILE A 109 5.85 4.74 7.75
N GLY A 110 5.51 5.90 8.32
CA GLY A 110 5.83 7.21 7.75
C GLY A 110 6.55 8.11 8.75
N GLY A 111 7.72 8.65 8.37
CA GLY A 111 8.51 9.56 9.22
C GLY A 111 8.28 11.06 8.96
N GLU A 112 7.58 11.37 7.87
CA GLU A 112 7.29 12.72 7.40
C GLU A 112 5.78 12.96 7.35
N SER A 113 5.32 14.10 7.86
CA SER A 113 3.91 14.50 7.77
C SER A 113 3.59 14.96 6.36
N THR A 114 2.51 14.43 5.78
CA THR A 114 1.99 14.86 4.47
C THR A 114 0.82 15.85 4.58
N ARG A 115 0.55 16.36 5.80
CA ARG A 115 -0.53 17.32 6.06
C ARG A 115 -0.23 18.68 5.40
N PRO A 116 -1.25 19.44 4.96
CA PRO A 116 -1.06 20.78 4.44
C PRO A 116 -0.29 21.66 5.43
N GLY A 117 0.81 22.28 4.99
CA GLY A 117 1.65 23.15 5.81
C GLY A 117 2.72 22.42 6.65
N ALA A 118 2.88 21.11 6.52
CA ALA A 118 4.00 20.40 7.14
C ALA A 118 5.34 20.89 6.57
N GLU A 119 6.33 21.07 7.46
CA GLU A 119 7.69 21.38 7.04
C GLU A 119 8.35 20.16 6.39
N PHE A 120 9.20 20.44 5.40
CA PHE A 120 10.00 19.41 4.75
C PHE A 120 10.96 18.78 5.76
N VAL A 121 11.02 17.44 5.75
CA VAL A 121 11.94 16.67 6.59
C VAL A 121 13.07 16.14 5.73
N GLU A 122 14.32 16.43 6.06
CA GLU A 122 15.49 15.86 5.36
C GLU A 122 15.55 14.33 5.48
N ALA A 123 16.14 13.64 4.49
CA ALA A 123 16.18 12.18 4.45
C ALA A 123 16.80 11.55 5.72
N ALA A 124 17.91 12.12 6.21
CA ALA A 124 18.59 11.64 7.42
C ALA A 124 17.70 11.72 8.67
N GLU A 125 16.88 12.77 8.78
CA GLU A 125 15.96 12.95 9.89
C GLU A 125 14.80 11.94 9.80
N GLU A 126 14.22 11.77 8.61
CA GLU A 126 13.18 10.76 8.37
C GLU A 126 13.66 9.34 8.68
N ILE A 127 14.88 8.98 8.23
CA ILE A 127 15.55 7.72 8.57
C ILE A 127 15.68 7.55 10.08
N SER A 128 16.10 8.60 10.79
CA SER A 128 16.29 8.53 12.25
C SER A 128 14.99 8.25 13.02
N ARG A 129 13.84 8.58 12.41
CA ARG A 129 12.50 8.34 12.95
C ARG A 129 11.97 6.95 12.60
N THR A 130 12.12 6.52 11.35
CA THR A 130 11.51 5.28 10.85
C THR A 130 12.37 4.05 11.15
N TYR A 131 13.69 4.15 11.04
CA TYR A 131 14.60 3.00 11.16
C TYR A 131 14.47 2.26 12.51
N PRO A 132 14.48 2.93 13.67
CA PRO A 132 14.35 2.23 14.96
C PRO A 132 13.01 1.51 15.10
N VAL A 133 11.93 2.07 14.54
CA VAL A 133 10.59 1.49 14.56
C VAL A 133 10.50 0.25 13.67
N ILE A 134 11.06 0.31 12.46
CA ILE A 134 11.16 -0.85 11.56
C ILE A 134 11.94 -1.98 12.24
N GLN A 135 13.09 -1.67 12.85
CA GLN A 135 13.93 -2.65 13.56
C GLN A 135 13.21 -3.29 14.75
N ALA A 136 12.47 -2.51 15.54
CA ALA A 136 11.69 -3.02 16.65
C ALA A 136 10.56 -3.95 16.17
N LEU A 137 9.81 -3.51 15.16
CA LEU A 137 8.74 -4.28 14.53
C LEU A 137 9.24 -5.63 14.01
N ARG A 138 10.38 -5.66 13.31
CA ARG A 138 10.97 -6.90 12.79
C ARG A 138 11.31 -7.92 13.86
N LYS A 139 11.57 -7.50 15.10
CA LYS A 139 11.87 -8.42 16.22
C LYS A 139 10.63 -9.13 16.75
N VAL A 140 9.46 -8.52 16.60
CA VAL A 140 8.20 -8.99 17.22
C VAL A 140 7.17 -9.47 16.20
N SER A 141 7.33 -9.15 14.92
CA SER A 141 6.36 -9.49 13.88
C SER A 141 7.00 -9.77 12.52
N SER A 142 6.43 -10.74 11.81
CA SER A 142 6.73 -11.05 10.41
C SER A 142 5.74 -10.44 9.43
N LEU A 143 4.80 -9.59 9.87
CA LEU A 143 3.86 -8.92 8.97
C LEU A 143 4.61 -8.15 7.88
N PRO A 144 4.06 -7.98 6.68
CA PRO A 144 4.60 -7.06 5.68
C PRO A 144 4.68 -5.63 6.22
N VAL A 145 5.77 -4.93 5.90
CA VAL A 145 5.93 -3.49 6.18
C VAL A 145 6.04 -2.72 4.87
N SER A 146 5.30 -1.63 4.81
CA SER A 146 5.39 -0.56 3.83
C SER A 146 6.10 0.64 4.45
N ILE A 147 6.88 1.35 3.64
CA ILE A 147 7.55 2.60 4.00
C ILE A 147 6.89 3.73 3.19
N ASP A 148 6.18 4.63 3.87
CA ASP A 148 5.58 5.81 3.25
C ASP A 148 6.64 6.90 3.11
N THR A 149 7.37 6.85 2.00
CA THR A 149 8.40 7.84 1.68
C THR A 149 8.44 8.15 0.19
N ARG A 150 8.89 9.37 -0.12
CA ARG A 150 9.17 9.82 -1.49
C ARG A 150 10.67 9.91 -1.77
N LYS A 151 11.51 9.59 -0.77
CA LYS A 151 12.95 9.77 -0.81
C LYS A 151 13.61 8.43 -1.04
N ALA A 152 14.35 8.30 -2.14
CA ALA A 152 14.98 7.04 -2.52
C ALA A 152 15.91 6.50 -1.42
N GLU A 153 16.69 7.38 -0.76
CA GLU A 153 17.60 7.00 0.33
C GLU A 153 16.86 6.39 1.54
N VAL A 154 15.67 6.89 1.86
CA VAL A 154 14.85 6.35 2.95
C VAL A 154 14.30 4.98 2.56
N ALA A 155 13.83 4.83 1.32
CA ALA A 155 13.32 3.57 0.80
C ALA A 155 14.41 2.49 0.74
N ASP A 156 15.60 2.83 0.23
CA ASP A 156 16.73 1.90 0.10
C ASP A 156 17.20 1.37 1.46
N LEU A 157 17.18 2.21 2.51
CA LEU A 157 17.59 1.80 3.86
C LEU A 157 16.50 1.01 4.61
N ALA A 158 15.24 1.11 4.18
CA ALA A 158 14.11 0.43 4.82
C ALA A 158 13.93 -1.04 4.36
N ILE A 159 14.54 -1.42 3.24
CA ILE A 159 14.51 -2.77 2.65
C ILE A 159 15.64 -3.64 3.23
#